data_AF-A0A9Q9F7T0-F1
#
_entry.id   AF-A0A9Q9F7T0-F1
#
_cell.length_a   1.000
_cell.length_b   1.000
_cell.length_c   1.000
_cell.angle_alpha   90.00
_cell.angle_beta   90.00
_cell.angle_gamma   90.00
#
_symmetry.space_group_name_H-M   'P 1'
#
loop_
_entity.id
_entity.type
_entity.pdbx_description
1 polymer ?
#
loop_
_entity_poly.entity_id
_entity_poly.type
_entity_poly.pdbx_seq_one_letter_code
_entity_poly.pdbx_strand_id
1 'polypeptide(L)'
;MNWQDELKVLGGSGVARKRNSPLKKKLSIIKKLKNISSEDVDAIRNDLALEDMSKFTSEIVSSLLLTKVQSENDIKNVVRVTSALVACGDFARQLTNELGKAISHGIQDAERYWLAAYFFDLQTLTRETTGKEGWREGLIKDLCSKMDVRPRVLFLWYMKESYKDDAIQAEITIQANKVEPLAIEDDEKLAEMARSLGIEVHGKGDGFKKMIGVEDEEFHYYTGRTSSLECYSGSLDAKEIRDYIIIHSGDSEKLDALSRCIKNASNQKEIISAIIQLKLNPNFITPIARILKSMGGIGRKVVSALFKEIYQSKSIGHNDVVSNCLLISEMCKFKEASADEMFGLLDYLFKVRNIEAYCACLNGIGRYFLLNESTNHRIREFIERIRNYKTSKTDFIHANNCLSRVFSPSQTMLNADYRGFFRHFFRKEVFSEGSPIWTRLVRSKATLVTIFLHPWAFEDIDFLASLVHRAGVQVQMIEVVLSSIEIMYVHSRHKCIALGRLYSSLMLLERKDKWPRLIDKAFRLEIDTCFKCKIIIILLQKMPIDIQRQYFPIVRACVDSEDSLDLRILFSNFCESIGVEPPGVDYEDSFDEELNFIRSYA
;
A
#
# COMPACT_ATOMS: atom_id res chain seq x y z
N MET A 1 -27.82 -6.92 -24.56
CA MET A 1 -28.61 -6.66 -23.33
C MET A 1 -27.69 -5.93 -22.37
N ASN A 2 -28.17 -4.91 -21.65
CA ASN A 2 -27.35 -4.30 -20.58
C ASN A 2 -27.35 -5.24 -19.36
N TRP A 3 -26.28 -5.24 -18.57
CA TRP A 3 -26.20 -6.08 -17.36
C TRP A 3 -27.31 -5.76 -16.36
N GLN A 4 -27.68 -4.49 -16.23
CA GLN A 4 -28.84 -4.07 -15.44
C GLN A 4 -30.16 -4.70 -15.88
N ASP A 5 -30.35 -4.96 -17.18
CA ASP A 5 -31.56 -5.62 -17.70
C ASP A 5 -31.47 -7.13 -17.57
N GLU A 6 -30.26 -7.69 -17.76
CA GLU A 6 -29.99 -9.09 -17.49
C GLU A 6 -30.30 -9.44 -16.03
N LEU A 7 -29.82 -8.62 -15.07
CA LEU A 7 -30.11 -8.77 -13.64
C LEU A 7 -31.62 -8.76 -13.32
N LYS A 8 -32.43 -7.92 -13.98
CA LYS A 8 -33.90 -7.94 -13.81
C LYS A 8 -34.51 -9.27 -14.28
N VAL A 9 -34.03 -9.80 -15.41
CA VAL A 9 -34.50 -11.09 -15.95
C VAL A 9 -33.96 -12.29 -15.15
N LEU A 10 -32.78 -12.16 -14.53
CA LEU A 10 -32.25 -13.14 -13.58
C LEU A 10 -33.03 -13.14 -12.25
N GLY A 11 -33.36 -11.96 -11.70
CA GLY A 11 -34.22 -11.81 -10.51
C GLY A 11 -35.62 -12.38 -10.72
N GLY A 12 -36.25 -12.04 -11.84
CA GLY A 12 -37.55 -12.61 -12.24
C GLY A 12 -37.55 -14.10 -12.61
N SER A 13 -36.39 -14.78 -12.64
CA SER A 13 -36.30 -16.21 -12.99
C SER A 13 -36.68 -17.15 -11.83
N GLY A 14 -37.92 -17.04 -11.36
CA GLY A 14 -38.48 -17.87 -10.29
C GLY A 14 -38.50 -19.36 -10.64
N VAL A 15 -37.72 -20.16 -9.91
CA VAL A 15 -37.53 -21.59 -10.18
C VAL A 15 -38.58 -22.47 -9.49
N ALA A 16 -39.33 -23.23 -10.29
CA ALA A 16 -40.18 -24.30 -9.80
C ALA A 16 -39.35 -25.52 -9.34
N ARG A 17 -39.14 -25.66 -8.03
CA ARG A 17 -38.40 -26.80 -7.46
C ARG A 17 -39.20 -28.11 -7.56
N LYS A 18 -38.54 -29.18 -8.00
CA LYS A 18 -38.28 -30.41 -7.20
C LYS A 18 -37.78 -31.55 -8.09
N ARG A 19 -36.45 -31.75 -8.12
CA ARG A 19 -35.84 -33.06 -8.34
C ARG A 19 -34.87 -33.38 -7.21
N ASN A 20 -34.78 -34.65 -6.86
CA ASN A 20 -33.90 -35.14 -5.79
C ASN A 20 -32.93 -36.17 -6.38
N SER A 21 -31.94 -35.69 -7.14
CA SER A 21 -30.91 -36.57 -7.70
C SER A 21 -29.97 -37.11 -6.62
N PRO A 22 -29.32 -38.26 -6.88
CA PRO A 22 -28.37 -38.87 -5.94
C PRO A 22 -27.24 -37.92 -5.54
N LEU A 23 -26.77 -38.07 -4.30
CA LEU A 23 -25.73 -37.27 -3.64
C LEU A 23 -24.51 -36.99 -4.54
N LYS A 24 -24.07 -37.98 -5.34
CA LYS A 24 -22.94 -37.85 -6.28
C LYS A 24 -23.15 -36.73 -7.31
N LYS A 25 -24.38 -36.46 -7.77
CA LYS A 25 -24.67 -35.32 -8.66
C LYS A 25 -24.53 -34.00 -7.90
N LYS A 26 -25.14 -33.87 -6.73
CA LYS A 26 -25.11 -32.64 -5.91
C LYS A 26 -23.67 -32.26 -5.53
N LEU A 27 -22.85 -33.23 -5.09
CA LEU A 27 -21.41 -33.03 -4.85
C LEU A 27 -20.63 -32.67 -6.12
N SER A 28 -20.98 -33.22 -7.28
CA SER A 28 -20.36 -32.85 -8.56
C SER A 28 -20.69 -31.42 -8.98
N ILE A 29 -21.90 -30.93 -8.70
CA ILE A 29 -22.29 -29.53 -8.94
C ILE A 29 -21.46 -28.61 -8.04
N ILE A 30 -21.41 -28.90 -6.72
CA ILE A 30 -20.60 -28.12 -5.75
C ILE A 30 -19.12 -28.07 -6.18
N LYS A 31 -18.56 -29.17 -6.70
CA LYS A 31 -17.19 -29.17 -7.23
C LYS A 31 -17.00 -28.26 -8.45
N LYS A 32 -18.01 -28.14 -9.35
CA LYS A 32 -17.96 -27.20 -10.48
C LYS A 32 -17.97 -25.72 -10.02
N LEU A 33 -18.67 -25.39 -8.93
CA LEU A 33 -18.77 -23.99 -8.45
C LEU A 33 -17.40 -23.35 -8.14
N LYS A 34 -16.40 -24.15 -7.76
CA LYS A 34 -15.03 -23.65 -7.47
C LYS A 34 -14.27 -23.16 -8.70
N ASN A 35 -14.75 -23.45 -9.93
CA ASN A 35 -14.16 -23.01 -11.18
C ASN A 35 -15.22 -22.94 -12.28
N ILE A 36 -16.01 -21.86 -12.30
CA ILE A 36 -17.13 -21.67 -13.23
C ILE A 36 -16.59 -21.15 -14.57
N SER A 37 -16.54 -22.02 -15.58
CA SER A 37 -16.22 -21.60 -16.96
C SER A 37 -17.42 -20.88 -17.59
N SER A 38 -17.17 -20.05 -18.61
CA SER A 38 -18.23 -19.40 -19.39
C SER A 38 -19.10 -20.40 -20.18
N GLU A 39 -18.58 -21.59 -20.48
CA GLU A 39 -19.29 -22.65 -21.21
C GLU A 39 -20.19 -23.50 -20.28
N ASP A 40 -19.82 -23.62 -19.01
CA ASP A 40 -20.56 -24.36 -17.99
C ASP A 40 -21.72 -23.56 -17.36
N VAL A 41 -21.78 -22.23 -17.51
CA VAL A 41 -22.68 -21.33 -16.75
C VAL A 41 -24.13 -21.80 -16.76
N ASP A 42 -24.74 -21.93 -17.95
CA ASP A 42 -26.14 -22.33 -18.06
C ASP A 42 -26.35 -23.79 -17.68
N ALA A 43 -25.37 -24.67 -17.87
CA ALA A 43 -25.45 -26.06 -17.42
C ALA A 43 -25.49 -26.14 -15.88
N ILE A 44 -24.61 -25.41 -15.18
CA ILE A 44 -24.58 -25.32 -13.72
C ILE A 44 -25.84 -24.62 -13.20
N ARG A 45 -26.26 -23.51 -13.81
CA ARG A 45 -27.45 -22.74 -13.41
C ARG A 45 -28.72 -23.60 -13.52
N ASN A 46 -28.89 -24.34 -14.62
CA ASN A 46 -30.02 -25.26 -14.79
C ASN A 46 -29.95 -26.45 -13.83
N ASP A 47 -28.76 -27.00 -13.55
CA ASP A 47 -28.60 -28.05 -12.53
C ASP A 47 -28.95 -27.55 -11.12
N LEU A 48 -28.50 -26.34 -10.73
CA LEU A 48 -28.86 -25.73 -9.44
C LEU A 48 -30.35 -25.40 -9.33
N ALA A 49 -31.00 -25.03 -10.44
CA ALA A 49 -32.44 -24.77 -10.47
C ALA A 49 -33.26 -26.07 -10.28
N LEU A 50 -32.86 -27.15 -10.93
CA LEU A 50 -33.62 -28.41 -10.93
C LEU A 50 -33.41 -29.25 -9.66
N GLU A 51 -32.29 -29.11 -8.96
CA GLU A 51 -31.94 -29.89 -7.78
C GLU A 51 -32.30 -29.21 -6.45
N ASP A 52 -32.80 -29.98 -5.48
CA ASP A 52 -32.91 -29.50 -4.10
C ASP A 52 -31.53 -29.44 -3.42
N MET A 53 -30.93 -28.25 -3.39
CA MET A 53 -29.61 -28.01 -2.81
C MET A 53 -29.63 -27.52 -1.35
N SER A 54 -30.81 -27.48 -0.70
CA SER A 54 -31.02 -26.91 0.66
C SER A 54 -30.09 -27.44 1.76
N LYS A 55 -29.65 -28.70 1.67
CA LYS A 55 -28.75 -29.34 2.64
C LYS A 55 -27.25 -29.11 2.39
N PHE A 56 -26.89 -28.34 1.36
CA PHE A 56 -25.51 -28.02 1.00
C PHE A 56 -25.24 -26.51 0.94
N THR A 57 -26.13 -25.72 1.53
CA THR A 57 -26.11 -24.25 1.49
C THR A 57 -24.76 -23.70 1.94
N SER A 58 -24.22 -24.21 3.05
CA SER A 58 -22.88 -23.91 3.56
C SER A 58 -21.77 -24.20 2.53
N GLU A 59 -21.73 -25.41 1.97
CA GLU A 59 -20.68 -25.84 1.05
C GLU A 59 -20.75 -25.15 -0.31
N ILE A 60 -21.95 -24.74 -0.74
CA ILE A 60 -22.18 -23.92 -1.93
C ILE A 60 -21.64 -22.51 -1.68
N VAL A 61 -22.05 -21.85 -0.59
CA VAL A 61 -21.53 -20.52 -0.21
C VAL A 61 -20.00 -20.56 -0.08
N SER A 62 -19.44 -21.51 0.66
CA SER A 62 -17.99 -21.67 0.80
C SER A 62 -17.28 -22.00 -0.52
N SER A 63 -17.96 -22.66 -1.47
CA SER A 63 -17.37 -22.95 -2.79
C SER A 63 -17.41 -21.75 -3.74
N LEU A 64 -18.45 -20.92 -3.65
CA LEU A 64 -18.60 -19.67 -4.42
C LEU A 64 -17.63 -18.58 -3.92
N LEU A 65 -17.43 -18.46 -2.61
CA LEU A 65 -16.47 -17.51 -2.01
C LEU A 65 -15.00 -17.90 -2.23
N LEU A 66 -14.74 -19.13 -2.69
CA LEU A 66 -13.41 -19.65 -3.03
C LEU A 66 -13.25 -19.89 -4.54
N THR A 67 -14.20 -19.45 -5.37
CA THR A 67 -14.08 -19.50 -6.83
C THR A 67 -12.95 -18.60 -7.31
N LYS A 68 -12.13 -19.08 -8.26
CA LYS A 68 -11.14 -18.22 -8.92
C LYS A 68 -11.83 -17.32 -9.95
N VAL A 69 -11.73 -16.01 -9.76
CA VAL A 69 -12.24 -14.97 -10.65
C VAL A 69 -11.05 -14.25 -11.26
N GLN A 70 -10.99 -14.11 -12.58
CA GLN A 70 -9.88 -13.44 -13.28
C GLN A 70 -10.35 -12.33 -14.23
N SER A 71 -11.66 -12.21 -14.46
CA SER A 71 -12.28 -11.22 -15.33
C SER A 71 -13.65 -10.77 -14.81
N GLU A 72 -14.11 -9.62 -15.31
CA GLU A 72 -15.46 -9.10 -15.12
C GLU A 72 -16.56 -10.13 -15.46
N ASN A 73 -16.36 -10.90 -16.54
CA ASN A 73 -17.33 -11.90 -16.96
C ASN A 73 -17.42 -13.06 -15.97
N ASP A 74 -16.34 -13.41 -15.27
CA ASP A 74 -16.38 -14.47 -14.24
C ASP A 74 -17.24 -14.05 -13.05
N ILE A 75 -17.21 -12.76 -12.66
CA ILE A 75 -18.11 -12.19 -11.64
C ILE A 75 -19.56 -12.33 -12.09
N LYS A 76 -19.85 -11.96 -13.34
CA LYS A 76 -21.18 -12.07 -13.94
C LYS A 76 -21.63 -13.53 -14.07
N ASN A 77 -20.71 -14.45 -14.33
CA ASN A 77 -20.97 -15.89 -14.35
C ASN A 77 -21.26 -16.45 -12.96
N VAL A 78 -20.55 -16.02 -11.93
CA VAL A 78 -20.85 -16.32 -10.52
C VAL A 78 -22.25 -15.80 -10.16
N VAL A 79 -22.62 -14.57 -10.54
CA VAL A 79 -23.98 -14.03 -10.34
C VAL A 79 -25.05 -14.83 -11.09
N ARG A 80 -24.84 -15.14 -12.39
CA ARG A 80 -25.74 -15.97 -13.22
C ARG A 80 -26.00 -17.33 -12.58
N VAL A 81 -24.94 -18.03 -12.15
CA VAL A 81 -25.03 -19.32 -11.45
C VAL A 81 -25.75 -19.16 -10.10
N THR A 82 -25.43 -18.12 -9.34
CA THR A 82 -26.05 -17.84 -8.03
C THR A 82 -27.56 -17.59 -8.15
N SER A 83 -28.01 -16.89 -9.20
CA SER A 83 -29.41 -16.48 -9.39
C SER A 83 -30.43 -17.61 -9.21
N ALA A 84 -30.11 -18.82 -9.70
CA ALA A 84 -30.95 -20.01 -9.58
C ALA A 84 -31.25 -20.43 -8.12
N LEU A 85 -30.41 -20.02 -7.18
CA LEU A 85 -30.55 -20.28 -5.74
C LEU A 85 -31.02 -19.05 -4.94
N VAL A 86 -31.03 -17.83 -5.50
CA VAL A 86 -31.38 -16.61 -4.74
C VAL A 86 -32.83 -16.61 -4.25
N ALA A 87 -33.74 -17.27 -4.96
CA ALA A 87 -35.11 -17.53 -4.49
C ALA A 87 -35.18 -18.48 -3.27
N CYS A 88 -34.07 -19.04 -2.80
CA CYS A 88 -33.97 -19.77 -1.55
C CYS A 88 -33.55 -18.82 -0.42
N GLY A 89 -34.53 -18.34 0.36
CA GLY A 89 -34.31 -17.33 1.40
C GLY A 89 -33.18 -17.65 2.38
N ASP A 90 -32.98 -18.91 2.76
CA ASP A 90 -31.90 -19.31 3.68
C ASP A 90 -30.52 -19.30 3.00
N PHE A 91 -30.43 -19.63 1.71
CA PHE A 91 -29.21 -19.50 0.93
C PHE A 91 -28.88 -18.02 0.70
N ALA A 92 -29.86 -17.20 0.30
CA ALA A 92 -29.66 -15.78 0.13
C ALA A 92 -29.22 -15.11 1.44
N ARG A 93 -29.79 -15.51 2.59
CA ARG A 93 -29.41 -15.06 3.94
C ARG A 93 -27.98 -15.50 4.30
N GLN A 94 -27.65 -16.79 4.16
CA GLN A 94 -26.31 -17.29 4.50
C GLN A 94 -25.23 -16.68 3.59
N LEU A 95 -25.47 -16.59 2.27
CA LEU A 95 -24.56 -15.96 1.32
C LEU A 95 -24.38 -14.46 1.62
N THR A 96 -25.46 -13.73 1.92
CA THR A 96 -25.40 -12.31 2.32
C THR A 96 -24.63 -12.13 3.63
N ASN A 97 -24.81 -13.02 4.61
CA ASN A 97 -24.10 -12.97 5.88
C ASN A 97 -22.60 -13.27 5.72
N GLU A 98 -22.21 -14.29 4.96
CA GLU A 98 -20.79 -14.63 4.77
C GLU A 98 -20.07 -13.63 3.84
N LEU A 99 -20.73 -13.09 2.80
CA LEU A 99 -20.21 -11.93 2.05
C LEU A 99 -20.08 -10.70 2.94
N GLY A 100 -21.11 -10.40 3.76
CA GLY A 100 -21.11 -9.29 4.70
C GLY A 100 -19.96 -9.39 5.70
N LYS A 101 -19.70 -10.58 6.25
CA LYS A 101 -18.51 -10.88 7.05
C LYS A 101 -17.22 -10.65 6.25
N ALA A 102 -17.07 -11.26 5.08
CA ALA A 102 -15.86 -11.15 4.27
C ALA A 102 -15.51 -9.69 3.88
N ILE A 103 -16.53 -8.86 3.62
CA ILE A 103 -16.36 -7.45 3.30
C ILE A 103 -16.11 -6.60 4.56
N SER A 104 -16.82 -6.87 5.66
CA SER A 104 -16.70 -6.08 6.92
C SER A 104 -15.33 -6.17 7.59
N HIS A 105 -14.55 -7.24 7.33
CA HIS A 105 -13.17 -7.37 7.81
C HIS A 105 -12.16 -6.51 7.02
N GLY A 106 -12.58 -5.86 5.93
CA GLY A 106 -11.75 -5.03 5.07
C GLY A 106 -11.15 -5.80 3.90
N ILE A 107 -11.49 -5.42 2.66
CA ILE A 107 -10.83 -5.98 1.47
C ILE A 107 -9.54 -5.20 1.21
N GLN A 108 -8.41 -5.78 1.63
CA GLN A 108 -7.08 -5.22 1.39
C GLN A 108 -6.45 -5.71 0.07
N ASP A 109 -6.74 -6.96 -0.27
CA ASP A 109 -6.21 -7.70 -1.41
C ASP A 109 -6.92 -7.33 -2.72
N ALA A 110 -6.15 -6.96 -3.74
CA ALA A 110 -6.68 -6.64 -5.06
C ALA A 110 -7.39 -7.83 -5.71
N GLU A 111 -6.95 -9.08 -5.48
CA GLU A 111 -7.60 -10.28 -6.03
C GLU A 111 -9.00 -10.53 -5.45
N ARG A 112 -9.41 -9.79 -4.41
CA ARG A 112 -10.69 -9.98 -3.69
C ARG A 112 -11.74 -8.91 -3.95
N TYR A 113 -11.45 -7.91 -4.79
CA TYR A 113 -12.40 -6.83 -5.12
C TYR A 113 -13.78 -7.33 -5.56
N TRP A 114 -13.80 -8.46 -6.26
CA TRP A 114 -14.98 -9.05 -6.86
C TRP A 114 -16.01 -9.51 -5.82
N LEU A 115 -15.63 -9.72 -4.56
CA LEU A 115 -16.56 -10.03 -3.47
C LEU A 115 -17.53 -8.87 -3.21
N ALA A 116 -17.06 -7.61 -3.28
CA ALA A 116 -17.91 -6.44 -3.16
C ALA A 116 -18.80 -6.25 -4.41
N ALA A 117 -18.27 -6.52 -5.61
CA ALA A 117 -19.04 -6.48 -6.86
C ALA A 117 -20.17 -7.53 -6.85
N TYR A 118 -19.83 -8.77 -6.52
CA TYR A 118 -20.77 -9.88 -6.38
C TYR A 118 -21.83 -9.59 -5.31
N PHE A 119 -21.46 -9.01 -4.17
CA PHE A 119 -22.42 -8.59 -3.15
C PHE A 119 -23.34 -7.47 -3.62
N PHE A 120 -22.84 -6.48 -4.37
CA PHE A 120 -23.68 -5.41 -4.93
C PHE A 120 -24.69 -5.95 -5.94
N ASP A 121 -24.25 -6.83 -6.85
CA ASP A 121 -25.11 -7.47 -7.85
C ASP A 121 -26.14 -8.39 -7.18
N LEU A 122 -25.74 -9.14 -6.14
CA LEU A 122 -26.63 -9.97 -5.33
C LEU A 122 -27.67 -9.14 -4.55
N GLN A 123 -27.29 -8.00 -3.97
CA GLN A 123 -28.24 -7.05 -3.37
C GLN A 123 -29.16 -6.45 -4.44
N THR A 124 -28.66 -6.19 -5.65
CA THR A 124 -29.48 -5.71 -6.78
C THR A 124 -30.50 -6.75 -7.26
N LEU A 125 -30.13 -8.03 -7.25
CA LEU A 125 -30.98 -9.15 -7.68
C LEU A 125 -31.98 -9.59 -6.60
N THR A 126 -31.64 -9.44 -5.31
CA THR A 126 -32.55 -9.73 -4.18
C THR A 126 -33.53 -8.59 -3.87
N ARG A 127 -33.10 -7.32 -3.98
CA ARG A 127 -33.90 -6.15 -3.60
C ARG A 127 -34.72 -5.60 -4.76
N GLU A 128 -35.69 -6.38 -5.20
CA GLU A 128 -36.76 -5.84 -6.04
C GLU A 128 -37.67 -4.89 -5.23
N THR A 129 -37.97 -3.74 -5.83
CA THR A 129 -39.08 -2.81 -5.48
C THR A 129 -39.22 -2.26 -4.05
N THR A 130 -38.23 -2.38 -3.15
CA THR A 130 -38.17 -1.49 -1.97
C THR A 130 -37.85 -0.05 -2.41
N GLY A 131 -38.89 0.73 -2.69
CA GLY A 131 -38.85 2.07 -3.33
C GLY A 131 -38.23 3.21 -2.50
N LYS A 132 -37.17 2.94 -1.74
CA LYS A 132 -36.31 3.96 -1.14
C LYS A 132 -35.22 4.34 -2.14
N GLU A 133 -35.41 5.46 -2.83
CA GLU A 133 -34.37 6.09 -3.66
C GLU A 133 -33.09 6.32 -2.82
N GLY A 134 -31.90 6.28 -3.42
CA GLY A 134 -30.63 6.43 -2.71
C GLY A 134 -30.01 5.14 -2.14
N TRP A 135 -30.68 3.98 -2.17
CA TRP A 135 -30.18 2.80 -1.47
C TRP A 135 -28.93 2.17 -2.10
N ARG A 136 -28.78 2.24 -3.43
CA ARG A 136 -27.65 1.66 -4.16
C ARG A 136 -26.41 2.51 -3.98
N GLU A 137 -26.60 3.81 -4.01
CA GLU A 137 -25.62 4.86 -3.76
C GLU A 137 -25.08 4.73 -2.33
N GLY A 138 -25.99 4.61 -1.34
CA GLY A 138 -25.62 4.30 0.05
C GLY A 138 -24.84 2.99 0.20
N LEU A 139 -25.15 1.96 -0.59
CA LEU A 139 -24.41 0.69 -0.59
C LEU A 139 -23.02 0.82 -1.25
N ILE A 140 -22.89 1.53 -2.38
CA ILE A 140 -21.59 1.80 -3.02
C ILE A 140 -20.65 2.52 -2.05
N LYS A 141 -21.18 3.51 -1.32
CA LYS A 141 -20.47 4.26 -0.27
C LYS A 141 -20.01 3.37 0.89
N ASP A 142 -20.90 2.52 1.41
CA ASP A 142 -20.62 1.57 2.49
C ASP A 142 -19.59 0.50 2.07
N LEU A 143 -19.70 -0.04 0.86
CA LEU A 143 -18.72 -0.98 0.32
C LEU A 143 -17.37 -0.31 0.14
N CYS A 144 -17.31 0.88 -0.45
CA CYS A 144 -16.05 1.59 -0.67
C CYS A 144 -15.32 1.92 0.65
N SER A 145 -16.05 2.26 1.72
CA SER A 145 -15.42 2.50 3.04
C SER A 145 -14.78 1.25 3.66
N LYS A 146 -15.12 0.05 3.17
CA LYS A 146 -14.62 -1.27 3.62
C LYS A 146 -13.59 -1.89 2.67
N MET A 147 -13.07 -1.12 1.71
CA MET A 147 -12.05 -1.59 0.77
C MET A 147 -10.84 -0.66 0.76
N ASP A 148 -9.64 -1.23 0.75
CA ASP A 148 -8.41 -0.48 0.49
C ASP A 148 -8.33 -0.03 -0.96
N VAL A 149 -7.40 0.89 -1.23
CA VAL A 149 -7.37 1.73 -2.43
C VAL A 149 -7.34 0.90 -3.73
N ARG A 150 -6.50 -0.15 -3.83
CA ARG A 150 -6.40 -1.02 -5.03
C ARG A 150 -7.70 -1.80 -5.32
N PRO A 151 -8.26 -2.63 -4.42
CA PRO A 151 -9.54 -3.30 -4.68
C PRO A 151 -10.73 -2.34 -4.82
N ARG A 152 -10.73 -1.18 -4.14
CA ARG A 152 -11.78 -0.16 -4.30
C ARG A 152 -11.85 0.38 -5.74
N VAL A 153 -10.70 0.60 -6.39
CA VAL A 153 -10.62 0.98 -7.82
C VAL A 153 -11.26 -0.10 -8.70
N LEU A 154 -10.87 -1.37 -8.53
CA LEU A 154 -11.41 -2.47 -9.34
C LEU A 154 -12.92 -2.66 -9.16
N PHE A 155 -13.43 -2.49 -7.94
CA PHE A 155 -14.87 -2.49 -7.66
C PHE A 155 -15.58 -1.32 -8.36
N LEU A 156 -15.08 -0.09 -8.20
CA LEU A 156 -15.68 1.09 -8.85
C LEU A 156 -15.65 0.96 -10.38
N TRP A 157 -14.61 0.32 -10.94
CA TRP A 157 -14.50 0.05 -12.37
C TRP A 157 -15.58 -0.94 -12.84
N TYR A 158 -15.70 -2.07 -12.14
CA TYR A 158 -16.79 -3.04 -12.38
C TYR A 158 -18.16 -2.37 -12.34
N MET A 159 -18.39 -1.52 -11.34
CA MET A 159 -19.61 -0.74 -11.18
C MET A 159 -19.83 0.23 -12.35
N LYS A 160 -18.79 0.93 -12.81
CA LYS A 160 -18.89 1.90 -13.92
C LYS A 160 -19.18 1.26 -15.26
N GLU A 161 -18.67 0.05 -15.52
CA GLU A 161 -19.01 -0.69 -16.75
C GLU A 161 -20.34 -1.45 -16.66
N SER A 162 -20.66 -2.00 -15.50
CA SER A 162 -21.87 -2.82 -15.33
C SER A 162 -23.15 -2.03 -15.08
N TYR A 163 -23.05 -0.76 -14.64
CA TYR A 163 -24.20 0.09 -14.33
C TYR A 163 -24.09 1.47 -14.99
N LYS A 164 -25.08 1.85 -15.80
CA LYS A 164 -25.14 3.12 -16.56
C LYS A 164 -26.31 4.01 -16.10
N ASP A 165 -26.62 3.96 -14.81
CA ASP A 165 -27.66 4.73 -14.14
C ASP A 165 -27.03 6.03 -13.58
N ASP A 166 -27.67 7.19 -13.80
CA ASP A 166 -27.06 8.50 -13.50
C ASP A 166 -26.78 8.72 -12.01
N ALA A 167 -27.64 8.24 -11.11
CA ALA A 167 -27.45 8.38 -9.67
C ALA A 167 -26.32 7.46 -9.17
N ILE A 168 -26.25 6.24 -9.72
CA ILE A 168 -25.13 5.32 -9.49
C ILE A 168 -23.82 5.90 -10.04
N GLN A 169 -23.82 6.48 -11.25
CA GLN A 169 -22.63 7.11 -11.85
C GLN A 169 -22.18 8.35 -11.06
N ALA A 170 -23.11 9.13 -10.52
CA ALA A 170 -22.79 10.24 -9.62
C ALA A 170 -22.10 9.74 -8.34
N GLU A 171 -22.63 8.73 -7.64
CA GLU A 171 -22.00 8.22 -6.41
C GLU A 171 -20.70 7.44 -6.67
N ILE A 172 -20.58 6.74 -7.80
CA ILE A 172 -19.31 6.18 -8.29
C ILE A 172 -18.28 7.29 -8.47
N THR A 173 -18.65 8.41 -9.09
CA THR A 173 -17.77 9.57 -9.26
C THR A 173 -17.40 10.18 -7.89
N ILE A 174 -18.36 10.31 -6.97
CA ILE A 174 -18.11 10.81 -5.61
C ILE A 174 -17.21 9.85 -4.79
N GLN A 175 -17.26 8.54 -5.02
CA GLN A 175 -16.34 7.59 -4.36
C GLN A 175 -14.98 7.53 -5.06
N ALA A 176 -14.93 7.60 -6.38
CA ALA A 176 -13.69 7.71 -7.17
C ALA A 176 -12.89 8.94 -6.77
N ASN A 177 -13.56 10.09 -6.56
CA ASN A 177 -12.94 11.33 -6.07
C ASN A 177 -12.46 11.26 -4.60
N LYS A 178 -12.77 10.17 -3.87
CA LYS A 178 -12.22 9.85 -2.53
C LYS A 178 -11.15 8.75 -2.58
N VAL A 179 -10.82 8.27 -3.77
CA VAL A 179 -9.62 7.50 -4.05
C VAL A 179 -8.56 8.53 -4.41
N GLU A 180 -7.65 8.83 -3.48
CA GLU A 180 -6.55 9.76 -3.75
C GLU A 180 -5.71 9.28 -4.96
N PRO A 181 -5.06 10.20 -5.71
CA PRO A 181 -4.14 9.86 -6.79
C PRO A 181 -3.15 8.76 -6.37
N LEU A 182 -3.16 7.64 -7.08
CA LEU A 182 -2.40 6.45 -6.71
C LEU A 182 -1.00 6.47 -7.33
N ALA A 183 -0.02 5.92 -6.61
CA ALA A 183 1.07 5.20 -7.26
C ALA A 183 0.63 3.72 -7.37
N ILE A 184 0.44 3.22 -8.60
CA ILE A 184 0.22 1.79 -8.84
C ILE A 184 1.47 1.22 -9.50
N GLU A 185 2.42 0.90 -8.65
CA GLU A 185 3.58 0.11 -9.03
C GLU A 185 3.13 -1.28 -9.51
N ASP A 186 3.59 -1.60 -10.72
CA ASP A 186 3.71 -2.91 -11.39
C ASP A 186 2.44 -3.70 -11.83
N ASP A 187 1.33 -3.03 -12.16
CA ASP A 187 0.28 -3.64 -12.99
C ASP A 187 -0.36 -2.66 -13.99
N GLU A 188 -0.04 -2.81 -15.29
CA GLU A 188 -0.60 -1.98 -16.37
C GLU A 188 -2.13 -2.08 -16.49
N LYS A 189 -2.75 -3.22 -16.16
CA LYS A 189 -4.22 -3.37 -16.21
C LYS A 189 -4.89 -2.52 -15.15
N LEU A 190 -4.34 -2.53 -13.93
CA LEU A 190 -4.85 -1.75 -12.81
C LEU A 190 -4.71 -0.24 -13.11
N ALA A 191 -3.63 0.15 -13.77
CA ALA A 191 -3.39 1.50 -14.26
C ALA A 191 -4.33 1.95 -15.40
N GLU A 192 -4.94 1.04 -16.16
CA GLU A 192 -5.93 1.35 -17.18
C GLU A 192 -7.35 1.49 -16.62
N MET A 193 -7.72 0.58 -15.72
CA MET A 193 -9.03 0.61 -15.05
C MET A 193 -9.20 1.89 -14.22
N ALA A 194 -8.17 2.30 -13.46
CA ALA A 194 -8.14 3.57 -12.74
C ALA A 194 -8.36 4.78 -13.66
N ARG A 195 -7.61 4.90 -14.75
CA ARG A 195 -7.77 5.98 -15.74
C ARG A 195 -9.20 6.09 -16.26
N SER A 196 -9.85 4.97 -16.56
CA SER A 196 -11.22 4.97 -17.09
C SER A 196 -12.27 5.44 -16.06
N LEU A 197 -11.97 5.35 -14.76
CA LEU A 197 -12.77 5.97 -13.70
C LEU A 197 -12.55 7.49 -13.58
N GLY A 198 -11.38 7.98 -14.00
CA GLY A 198 -10.88 9.32 -13.68
C GLY A 198 -9.89 9.33 -12.51
N ILE A 199 -9.35 8.16 -12.12
CA ILE A 199 -8.41 7.98 -11.01
C ILE A 199 -6.98 7.90 -11.58
N GLU A 200 -6.02 8.53 -10.90
CA GLU A 200 -4.66 8.78 -11.39
C GLU A 200 -3.65 7.75 -10.85
N VAL A 201 -2.54 7.48 -11.58
CA VAL A 201 -1.69 6.27 -11.39
C VAL A 201 -0.23 6.47 -11.80
N HIS A 202 0.78 6.16 -10.96
CA HIS A 202 2.24 6.22 -11.28
C HIS A 202 3.04 4.89 -11.07
N GLY A 203 4.12 4.58 -11.85
CA GLY A 203 4.87 3.27 -11.81
C GLY A 203 6.18 3.11 -12.67
N LYS A 204 7.11 2.22 -12.21
CA LYS A 204 8.58 1.98 -12.52
C LYS A 204 9.03 1.09 -13.75
N GLY A 205 10.34 0.95 -14.08
CA GLY A 205 10.95 -0.05 -15.05
C GLY A 205 12.52 -0.15 -14.93
N ASP A 206 13.38 -1.08 -15.42
CA ASP A 206 14.84 -1.22 -14.98
C ASP A 206 15.96 -0.22 -15.41
N GLY A 207 17.11 -0.20 -14.69
CA GLY A 207 18.41 0.33 -15.17
C GLY A 207 19.70 -0.27 -14.55
N PHE A 208 19.60 -1.24 -13.63
CA PHE A 208 20.65 -1.61 -12.67
C PHE A 208 21.18 -3.06 -12.78
N LYS A 209 20.71 -3.80 -13.81
CA LYS A 209 20.70 -5.28 -13.92
C LYS A 209 21.94 -6.09 -13.49
N LYS A 210 23.17 -5.54 -13.56
CA LYS A 210 24.47 -6.09 -13.06
C LYS A 210 24.63 -6.24 -11.52
N MET A 211 24.06 -5.34 -10.70
CA MET A 211 24.27 -5.31 -9.24
C MET A 211 23.07 -5.90 -8.49
N ILE A 212 22.78 -7.15 -8.85
CA ILE A 212 21.46 -7.79 -8.75
C ILE A 212 21.04 -8.10 -7.31
N GLY A 213 19.78 -7.93 -6.91
CA GLY A 213 18.64 -7.40 -7.66
C GLY A 213 18.05 -6.15 -7.03
N VAL A 214 17.75 -5.17 -7.88
CA VAL A 214 16.49 -4.42 -7.78
C VAL A 214 15.78 -4.69 -9.10
N GLU A 215 14.48 -4.97 -9.02
CA GLU A 215 13.66 -5.25 -10.20
C GLU A 215 13.35 -3.95 -10.94
N ASP A 216 12.47 -4.00 -11.93
CA ASP A 216 12.35 -2.96 -12.94
C ASP A 216 11.82 -1.61 -12.36
N GLU A 217 12.70 -0.70 -11.86
CA GLU A 217 12.35 0.64 -11.30
C GLU A 217 13.05 1.96 -11.81
N GLU A 218 14.28 1.99 -12.38
CA GLU A 218 14.83 3.20 -13.06
C GLU A 218 14.30 3.60 -14.48
N PHE A 219 14.14 2.72 -15.49
CA PHE A 219 13.58 2.99 -16.84
C PHE A 219 12.33 3.86 -16.85
N HIS A 220 11.23 3.50 -16.17
CA HIS A 220 10.02 4.33 -16.21
C HIS A 220 10.18 5.64 -15.40
N TYR A 221 11.23 5.79 -14.58
CA TYR A 221 11.63 7.11 -14.06
C TYR A 221 11.95 8.08 -15.22
N TYR A 222 12.46 7.56 -16.33
CA TYR A 222 12.87 8.33 -17.50
C TYR A 222 11.93 8.21 -18.71
N THR A 223 11.20 7.09 -18.86
CA THR A 223 10.23 6.90 -19.96
C THR A 223 8.79 7.30 -19.63
N GLY A 224 8.41 7.32 -18.36
CA GLY A 224 7.18 8.00 -17.89
C GLY A 224 5.87 7.43 -18.43
N ARG A 225 5.77 6.12 -18.65
CA ARG A 225 4.48 5.47 -18.92
C ARG A 225 3.76 5.19 -17.60
N THR A 226 3.10 6.20 -17.03
CA THR A 226 2.04 6.03 -16.04
C THR A 226 1.27 7.34 -15.83
N SER A 227 -0.03 7.21 -15.58
CA SER A 227 -1.15 8.15 -15.69
C SER A 227 -1.21 9.39 -14.77
N SER A 228 -1.40 10.52 -15.45
CA SER A 228 -2.30 11.62 -15.07
C SER A 228 -1.93 12.49 -13.86
N LEU A 229 -2.73 13.54 -13.68
CA LEU A 229 -2.28 14.85 -13.21
C LEU A 229 -3.39 15.92 -13.16
N GLU A 230 -3.45 16.68 -12.06
CA GLU A 230 -4.14 17.97 -11.95
C GLU A 230 -3.72 18.97 -13.05
N CYS A 231 -4.63 19.29 -13.97
CA CYS A 231 -4.40 20.31 -15.00
C CYS A 231 -4.39 21.73 -14.40
N TYR A 232 -3.36 22.53 -14.72
CA TYR A 232 -3.36 23.98 -14.45
C TYR A 232 -4.55 24.62 -15.18
N SER A 233 -5.58 25.02 -14.44
CA SER A 233 -6.86 25.51 -15.00
C SER A 233 -6.98 27.04 -15.06
N GLY A 234 -5.93 27.77 -14.68
CA GLY A 234 -5.93 29.23 -14.66
C GLY A 234 -5.76 29.86 -16.05
N SER A 235 -6.29 31.08 -16.21
CA SER A 235 -5.92 31.97 -17.32
C SER A 235 -4.44 32.37 -17.18
N LEU A 236 -3.62 32.05 -18.19
CA LEU A 236 -2.16 32.05 -18.09
C LEU A 236 -1.52 33.45 -18.09
N ASP A 237 -1.38 34.09 -16.93
CA ASP A 237 -0.33 35.12 -16.75
C ASP A 237 1.05 34.44 -16.57
N ALA A 238 2.08 35.02 -17.18
CA ALA A 238 3.45 34.54 -17.10
C ALA A 238 4.02 34.61 -15.67
N LYS A 239 3.48 35.49 -14.81
CA LYS A 239 3.83 35.54 -13.39
C LYS A 239 3.22 34.38 -12.60
N GLU A 240 1.94 34.08 -12.78
CA GLU A 240 1.26 32.98 -12.08
C GLU A 240 1.91 31.63 -12.41
N ILE A 241 2.26 31.41 -13.69
CA ILE A 241 3.05 30.24 -14.14
C ILE A 241 4.38 30.15 -13.40
N ARG A 242 5.09 31.27 -13.28
CA ARG A 242 6.40 31.34 -12.63
C ARG A 242 6.28 31.01 -11.13
N ASP A 243 5.31 31.60 -10.45
CA ASP A 243 5.08 31.40 -9.02
C ASP A 243 4.60 29.97 -8.74
N TYR A 244 3.77 29.39 -9.62
CA TYR A 244 3.38 27.97 -9.59
C TYR A 244 4.58 27.02 -9.74
N ILE A 245 5.53 27.29 -10.65
CA ILE A 245 6.76 26.48 -10.79
C ILE A 245 7.63 26.57 -9.52
N ILE A 246 7.66 27.72 -8.85
CA ILE A 246 8.40 27.88 -7.58
C ILE A 246 7.77 27.00 -6.49
N ILE A 247 6.45 27.13 -6.30
CA ILE A 247 5.67 26.40 -5.26
C ILE A 247 5.71 24.89 -5.51
N HIS A 248 5.56 24.45 -6.76
CA HIS A 248 5.46 23.05 -7.15
C HIS A 248 6.77 22.49 -7.75
N SER A 249 7.92 23.07 -7.38
CA SER A 249 9.23 22.71 -7.94
C SER A 249 9.70 21.27 -7.64
N GLY A 250 9.23 20.67 -6.55
CA GLY A 250 9.46 19.25 -6.23
C GLY A 250 8.38 18.30 -6.78
N ASP A 251 7.28 18.84 -7.31
CA ASP A 251 6.09 18.11 -7.74
C ASP A 251 6.20 17.83 -9.25
N SER A 252 6.84 16.70 -9.57
CA SER A 252 7.10 16.29 -10.96
C SER A 252 5.84 16.19 -11.79
N GLU A 253 4.74 15.81 -11.16
CA GLU A 253 3.42 15.78 -11.75
C GLU A 253 3.00 17.20 -12.15
N LYS A 254 2.71 18.11 -11.22
CA LYS A 254 2.10 19.43 -11.52
C LYS A 254 2.83 20.22 -12.59
N LEU A 255 4.16 20.06 -12.69
CA LEU A 255 5.00 20.62 -13.74
C LEU A 255 4.73 20.02 -15.13
N ASP A 256 4.52 18.70 -15.25
CA ASP A 256 4.13 18.02 -16.49
C ASP A 256 2.68 18.35 -16.92
N ALA A 257 1.77 18.75 -16.01
CA ALA A 257 0.46 19.29 -16.40
C ALA A 257 0.55 20.74 -16.89
N LEU A 258 1.21 21.59 -16.12
CA LEU A 258 1.49 22.97 -16.50
C LEU A 258 2.12 23.02 -17.90
N SER A 259 3.06 22.12 -18.20
CA SER A 259 3.68 22.02 -19.52
C SER A 259 2.67 21.72 -20.65
N ARG A 260 1.67 20.87 -20.41
CA ARG A 260 0.59 20.56 -21.38
C ARG A 260 -0.34 21.75 -21.60
N CYS A 261 -0.62 22.54 -20.56
CA CYS A 261 -1.38 23.78 -20.69
C CYS A 261 -0.59 24.83 -21.49
N ILE A 262 0.69 25.04 -21.19
CA ILE A 262 1.58 25.97 -21.91
C ILE A 262 1.73 25.57 -23.39
N LYS A 263 1.81 24.27 -23.69
CA LYS A 263 1.88 23.72 -25.05
C LYS A 263 0.67 24.07 -25.92
N ASN A 264 -0.48 24.35 -25.32
CA ASN A 264 -1.71 24.72 -26.01
C ASN A 264 -2.03 26.22 -25.90
N ALA A 265 -1.27 26.99 -25.12
CA ALA A 265 -1.45 28.44 -24.95
C ALA A 265 -1.01 29.25 -26.18
N SER A 266 -1.59 30.43 -26.39
CA SER A 266 -1.20 31.37 -27.44
C SER A 266 0.14 32.07 -27.17
N ASN A 267 0.41 32.44 -25.91
CA ASN A 267 1.48 33.37 -25.53
C ASN A 267 2.84 32.67 -25.25
N GLN A 268 3.10 31.55 -25.92
CA GLN A 268 4.20 30.62 -25.58
C GLN A 268 5.58 31.27 -25.43
N LYS A 269 5.89 32.28 -26.25
CA LYS A 269 7.19 32.98 -26.22
C LYS A 269 7.41 33.77 -24.92
N GLU A 270 6.37 34.41 -24.41
CA GLU A 270 6.42 35.22 -23.18
C GLU A 270 6.53 34.31 -21.96
N ILE A 271 5.74 33.23 -21.97
CA ILE A 271 5.80 32.17 -20.96
C ILE A 271 7.20 31.54 -20.91
N ILE A 272 7.77 31.15 -22.05
CA ILE A 272 9.14 30.62 -22.11
C ILE A 272 10.17 31.62 -21.57
N SER A 273 10.02 32.92 -21.87
CA SER A 273 10.91 33.96 -21.34
C SER A 273 10.86 34.02 -19.80
N ALA A 274 9.66 34.01 -19.20
CA ALA A 274 9.47 34.01 -17.76
C ALA A 274 9.99 32.72 -17.07
N ILE A 275 9.83 31.57 -17.73
CA ILE A 275 10.33 30.27 -17.23
C ILE A 275 11.86 30.19 -17.31
N ILE A 276 12.47 30.68 -18.40
CA ILE A 276 13.94 30.69 -18.54
C ILE A 276 14.60 31.59 -17.49
N GLN A 277 13.93 32.64 -17.00
CA GLN A 277 14.44 33.46 -15.88
C GLN A 277 14.59 32.67 -14.56
N LEU A 278 13.86 31.56 -14.37
CA LEU A 278 14.00 30.70 -13.18
C LEU A 278 15.28 29.85 -13.19
N LYS A 279 15.97 29.71 -14.33
CA LYS A 279 17.15 28.82 -14.47
C LYS A 279 18.28 29.11 -13.48
N LEU A 280 18.39 30.36 -13.03
CA LEU A 280 19.42 30.83 -12.10
C LEU A 280 19.35 30.18 -10.71
N ASN A 281 18.26 29.51 -10.38
CA ASN A 281 18.17 28.61 -9.22
C ASN A 281 18.30 27.14 -9.69
N PRO A 282 19.36 26.41 -9.30
CA PRO A 282 19.56 25.00 -9.67
C PRO A 282 18.36 24.09 -9.39
N ASN A 283 17.57 24.38 -8.35
CA ASN A 283 16.41 23.57 -7.97
C ASN A 283 15.29 23.61 -9.04
N PHE A 284 15.23 24.67 -9.85
CA PHE A 284 14.22 24.81 -10.90
C PHE A 284 14.69 24.27 -12.26
N ILE A 285 15.95 23.83 -12.40
CA ILE A 285 16.49 23.32 -13.67
C ILE A 285 15.70 22.11 -14.19
N THR A 286 15.49 21.09 -13.34
CA THR A 286 14.75 19.88 -13.74
C THR A 286 13.28 20.18 -14.06
N PRO A 287 12.56 21.00 -13.26
CA PRO A 287 11.27 21.58 -13.64
C PRO A 287 11.23 22.27 -15.00
N ILE A 288 12.18 23.17 -15.29
CA ILE A 288 12.25 23.91 -16.56
C ILE A 288 12.50 22.94 -17.73
N ALA A 289 13.43 21.99 -17.57
CA ALA A 289 13.74 20.98 -18.58
C ALA A 289 12.51 20.09 -18.90
N ARG A 290 11.80 19.64 -17.86
CA ARG A 290 10.56 18.87 -17.97
C ARG A 290 9.49 19.63 -18.77
N ILE A 291 9.30 20.92 -18.48
CA ILE A 291 8.35 21.76 -19.23
C ILE A 291 8.79 21.93 -20.68
N LEU A 292 10.06 22.27 -20.93
CA LEU A 292 10.58 22.49 -22.29
C LEU A 292 10.53 21.23 -23.18
N LYS A 293 10.74 20.04 -22.60
CA LYS A 293 10.57 18.75 -23.28
C LYS A 293 9.19 18.61 -23.91
N SER A 294 8.10 18.86 -23.16
CA SER A 294 6.77 18.60 -23.69
C SER A 294 6.39 19.54 -24.84
N MET A 295 7.00 20.74 -24.88
CA MET A 295 6.92 21.70 -25.99
C MET A 295 7.71 21.28 -27.25
N GLY A 296 8.51 20.21 -27.17
CA GLY A 296 9.15 19.51 -28.30
C GLY A 296 9.95 20.41 -29.24
N GLY A 297 9.39 20.69 -30.43
CA GLY A 297 10.04 21.52 -31.46
C GLY A 297 10.33 22.97 -31.02
N ILE A 298 9.72 23.44 -29.93
CA ILE A 298 10.07 24.74 -29.30
C ILE A 298 11.15 24.53 -28.23
N GLY A 299 11.08 23.46 -27.45
CA GLY A 299 12.15 23.04 -26.53
C GLY A 299 13.51 22.91 -27.22
N ARG A 300 13.56 22.28 -28.40
CA ARG A 300 14.77 22.22 -29.23
C ARG A 300 15.27 23.57 -29.72
N LYS A 301 14.37 24.52 -30.01
CA LYS A 301 14.77 25.90 -30.37
C LYS A 301 15.37 26.63 -29.16
N VAL A 302 14.85 26.39 -27.95
CA VAL A 302 15.44 26.90 -26.69
C VAL A 302 16.81 26.28 -26.46
N VAL A 303 16.95 24.95 -26.51
CA VAL A 303 18.24 24.24 -26.39
C VAL A 303 19.28 24.79 -27.39
N SER A 304 18.91 24.94 -28.67
CA SER A 304 19.76 25.56 -29.70
C SER A 304 20.10 27.03 -29.42
N ALA A 305 19.26 27.77 -28.71
CA ALA A 305 19.57 29.14 -28.27
C ALA A 305 20.55 29.13 -27.08
N LEU A 306 20.35 28.26 -26.08
CA LEU A 306 21.24 28.11 -24.92
C LEU A 306 22.66 27.65 -25.33
N PHE A 307 22.77 26.76 -26.32
CA PHE A 307 24.07 26.42 -26.94
C PHE A 307 24.71 27.65 -27.62
N LYS A 308 23.97 28.40 -28.44
CA LYS A 308 24.48 29.62 -29.10
C LYS A 308 24.88 30.70 -28.10
N GLU A 309 24.13 30.88 -27.03
CA GLU A 309 24.46 31.74 -25.90
C GLU A 309 25.85 31.41 -25.36
N ILE A 310 26.11 30.14 -25.00
CA ILE A 310 27.41 29.69 -24.48
C ILE A 310 28.53 29.84 -25.51
N TYR A 311 28.30 29.45 -26.77
CA TYR A 311 29.35 29.43 -27.79
C TYR A 311 29.69 30.81 -28.39
N GLN A 312 28.73 31.74 -28.46
CA GLN A 312 28.82 32.94 -29.30
C GLN A 312 28.73 34.26 -28.52
N SER A 313 28.16 34.28 -27.30
CA SER A 313 27.98 35.53 -26.55
C SER A 313 29.23 35.91 -25.76
N LYS A 314 29.69 37.16 -25.94
CA LYS A 314 30.85 37.71 -25.22
C LYS A 314 30.53 38.28 -23.84
N SER A 315 29.26 38.29 -23.41
CA SER A 315 28.80 39.06 -22.24
C SER A 315 27.72 38.36 -21.41
N ILE A 316 27.76 37.02 -21.34
CA ILE A 316 26.87 36.25 -20.44
C ILE A 316 27.50 36.11 -19.06
N GLY A 317 26.67 36.27 -18.02
CA GLY A 317 27.10 36.14 -16.64
C GLY A 317 27.55 34.72 -16.30
N HIS A 318 28.52 34.58 -15.39
CA HIS A 318 29.05 33.27 -14.97
C HIS A 318 27.94 32.28 -14.58
N ASN A 319 26.98 32.74 -13.78
CA ASN A 319 25.89 31.91 -13.27
C ASN A 319 24.91 31.50 -14.37
N ASP A 320 24.70 32.32 -15.40
CA ASP A 320 23.93 31.94 -16.59
C ASP A 320 24.62 30.83 -17.39
N VAL A 321 25.95 30.85 -17.52
CA VAL A 321 26.69 29.76 -18.20
C VAL A 321 26.48 28.44 -17.44
N VAL A 322 26.67 28.44 -16.12
CA VAL A 322 26.48 27.24 -15.28
C VAL A 322 25.02 26.77 -15.32
N SER A 323 24.05 27.68 -15.26
CA SER A 323 22.62 27.37 -15.32
C SER A 323 22.19 26.81 -16.68
N ASN A 324 22.67 27.40 -17.78
CA ASN A 324 22.47 26.89 -19.14
C ASN A 324 23.07 25.48 -19.25
N CYS A 325 24.27 25.24 -18.72
CA CYS A 325 24.93 23.93 -18.75
C CYS A 325 24.14 22.85 -18.00
N LEU A 326 23.58 23.17 -16.83
CA LEU A 326 22.67 22.27 -16.10
C LEU A 326 21.38 21.99 -16.90
N LEU A 327 20.75 23.04 -17.46
CA LEU A 327 19.51 22.91 -18.22
C LEU A 327 19.67 22.09 -19.52
N ILE A 328 20.72 22.34 -20.29
CA ILE A 328 21.05 21.54 -21.48
C ILE A 328 21.33 20.07 -21.08
N SER A 329 21.96 19.83 -19.93
CA SER A 329 22.24 18.48 -19.44
C SER A 329 20.98 17.67 -19.10
N GLU A 330 19.97 18.29 -18.48
CA GLU A 330 18.67 17.64 -18.28
C GLU A 330 17.92 17.44 -19.61
N MET A 331 17.98 18.42 -20.53
CA MET A 331 17.37 18.29 -21.87
C MET A 331 18.02 17.17 -22.71
N CYS A 332 19.28 16.83 -22.47
CA CYS A 332 19.94 15.67 -23.09
C CYS A 332 19.42 14.33 -22.53
N LYS A 333 19.09 14.24 -21.23
CA LYS A 333 18.38 13.07 -20.67
C LYS A 333 17.02 12.86 -21.34
N PHE A 334 16.33 13.96 -21.64
CA PHE A 334 15.09 13.94 -22.41
C PHE A 334 15.26 13.77 -23.93
N LYS A 335 16.50 13.61 -24.42
CA LYS A 335 16.87 13.39 -25.84
C LYS A 335 16.52 14.55 -26.78
N GLU A 336 16.27 15.74 -26.25
CA GLU A 336 16.09 16.98 -27.04
C GLU A 336 17.44 17.68 -27.35
N ALA A 337 18.53 17.22 -26.73
CA ALA A 337 19.92 17.48 -27.13
C ALA A 337 20.64 16.14 -27.37
N SER A 338 21.43 16.04 -28.44
CA SER A 338 22.19 14.82 -28.75
C SER A 338 23.43 14.65 -27.87
N ALA A 339 23.95 13.42 -27.79
CA ALA A 339 25.20 13.15 -27.07
C ALA A 339 26.41 13.86 -27.70
N ASP A 340 26.46 13.97 -29.04
CA ASP A 340 27.54 14.67 -29.73
C ASP A 340 27.55 16.18 -29.46
N GLU A 341 26.38 16.83 -29.37
CA GLU A 341 26.28 18.23 -28.95
C GLU A 341 26.76 18.42 -27.50
N MET A 342 26.48 17.47 -26.60
CA MET A 342 26.99 17.48 -25.24
C MET A 342 28.51 17.27 -25.15
N PHE A 343 29.07 16.34 -25.94
CA PHE A 343 30.53 16.14 -25.99
C PHE A 343 31.23 17.38 -26.57
N GLY A 344 30.67 18.00 -27.61
CA GLY A 344 31.16 19.26 -28.16
C GLY A 344 31.11 20.43 -27.15
N LEU A 345 30.05 20.49 -26.33
CA LEU A 345 29.94 21.48 -25.26
C LEU A 345 30.99 21.25 -24.16
N LEU A 346 31.19 20.00 -23.73
CA LEU A 346 32.25 19.66 -22.79
C LEU A 346 33.64 20.04 -23.34
N ASP A 347 33.96 19.68 -24.59
CA ASP A 347 35.22 20.04 -25.23
C ASP A 347 35.42 21.58 -25.28
N TYR A 348 34.37 22.33 -25.60
CA TYR A 348 34.41 23.80 -25.59
C TYR A 348 34.64 24.37 -24.19
N LEU A 349 33.86 23.95 -23.20
CA LEU A 349 33.96 24.44 -21.81
C LEU A 349 35.35 24.17 -21.22
N PHE A 350 35.93 23.00 -21.48
CA PHE A 350 37.30 22.67 -21.08
C PHE A 350 38.33 23.55 -21.80
N LYS A 351 38.15 23.80 -23.10
CA LYS A 351 39.02 24.66 -23.92
C LYS A 351 39.02 26.12 -23.48
N VAL A 352 37.85 26.67 -23.11
CA VAL A 352 37.74 28.03 -22.51
C VAL A 352 38.05 28.05 -21.00
N ARG A 353 38.40 26.89 -20.41
CA ARG A 353 38.73 26.69 -19.00
C ARG A 353 37.61 27.08 -18.02
N ASN A 354 36.33 26.98 -18.42
CA ASN A 354 35.22 27.10 -17.50
C ASN A 354 34.95 25.75 -16.83
N ILE A 355 35.75 25.45 -15.80
CA ILE A 355 35.78 24.16 -15.11
C ILE A 355 34.53 23.94 -14.26
N GLU A 356 33.94 24.99 -13.68
CA GLU A 356 32.69 24.86 -12.92
C GLU A 356 31.53 24.46 -13.83
N ALA A 357 31.35 25.13 -14.97
CA ALA A 357 30.32 24.77 -15.95
C ALA A 357 30.55 23.37 -16.55
N TYR A 358 31.80 22.99 -16.80
CA TYR A 358 32.17 21.63 -17.23
C TYR A 358 31.78 20.57 -16.18
N CYS A 359 32.09 20.82 -14.90
CA CYS A 359 31.68 19.96 -13.79
C CYS A 359 30.16 19.95 -13.60
N ALA A 360 29.46 21.05 -13.88
CA ALA A 360 28.00 21.10 -13.87
C ALA A 360 27.40 20.19 -14.95
N CYS A 361 27.93 20.22 -16.18
CA CYS A 361 27.56 19.26 -17.23
C CYS A 361 27.83 17.80 -16.82
N LEU A 362 29.03 17.48 -16.34
CA LEU A 362 29.37 16.11 -15.92
C LEU A 362 28.52 15.62 -14.73
N ASN A 363 28.12 16.49 -13.80
CA ASN A 363 27.16 16.12 -12.75
C ASN A 363 25.77 15.78 -13.33
N GLY A 364 25.32 16.49 -14.36
CA GLY A 364 24.06 16.23 -15.04
C GLY A 364 24.07 14.94 -15.84
N ILE A 365 24.91 14.86 -16.89
CA ILE A 365 24.92 13.74 -17.85
C ILE A 365 25.87 12.58 -17.50
N GLY A 366 26.82 12.74 -16.58
CA GLY A 366 27.90 11.76 -16.36
C GLY A 366 27.41 10.35 -16.06
N ARG A 367 26.49 10.19 -15.10
CA ARG A 367 25.86 8.89 -14.80
C ARG A 367 25.04 8.36 -15.98
N TYR A 368 24.20 9.21 -16.58
CA TYR A 368 23.32 8.84 -17.70
C TYR A 368 24.10 8.34 -18.92
N PHE A 369 25.27 8.92 -19.21
CA PHE A 369 26.15 8.44 -20.28
C PHE A 369 27.00 7.23 -19.86
N LEU A 370 27.35 7.08 -18.57
CA LEU A 370 28.00 5.86 -18.08
C LEU A 370 27.07 4.64 -18.12
N LEU A 371 25.75 4.82 -17.97
CA LEU A 371 24.75 3.75 -18.08
C LEU A 371 24.43 3.35 -19.52
N ASN A 372 24.69 4.21 -20.52
CA ASN A 372 24.37 3.97 -21.92
C ASN A 372 25.61 3.48 -22.68
N GLU A 373 25.58 2.24 -23.19
CA GLU A 373 26.69 1.60 -23.92
C GLU A 373 27.26 2.47 -25.05
N SER A 374 26.40 3.18 -25.78
CA SER A 374 26.81 4.01 -26.93
C SER A 374 27.61 5.26 -26.54
N THR A 375 27.52 5.73 -25.29
CA THR A 375 28.23 6.93 -24.80
C THR A 375 29.21 6.66 -23.65
N ASN A 376 29.12 5.48 -23.01
CA ASN A 376 29.94 5.03 -21.88
C ASN A 376 31.45 5.15 -22.13
N HIS A 377 31.92 4.66 -23.28
CA HIS A 377 33.35 4.68 -23.63
C HIS A 377 33.88 6.12 -23.73
N ARG A 378 33.11 7.01 -24.36
CA ARG A 378 33.50 8.39 -24.64
C ARG A 378 33.42 9.29 -23.40
N ILE A 379 32.36 9.19 -22.58
CA ILE A 379 32.23 10.01 -21.36
C ILE A 379 33.35 9.74 -20.35
N ARG A 380 33.91 8.52 -20.32
CA ARG A 380 35.07 8.17 -19.48
C ARG A 380 36.29 9.02 -19.79
N GLU A 381 36.53 9.37 -21.06
CA GLU A 381 37.65 10.28 -21.41
C GLU A 381 37.49 11.66 -20.78
N PHE A 382 36.28 12.24 -20.85
CA PHE A 382 35.98 13.55 -20.27
C PHE A 382 36.09 13.53 -18.74
N ILE A 383 35.67 12.43 -18.11
CA ILE A 383 35.83 12.21 -16.67
C ILE A 383 37.33 12.09 -16.28
N GLU A 384 38.15 11.41 -17.08
CA GLU A 384 39.60 11.36 -16.82
C GLU A 384 40.30 12.70 -17.08
N ARG A 385 39.84 13.50 -18.05
CA ARG A 385 40.36 14.87 -18.27
C ARG A 385 40.16 15.75 -17.03
N ILE A 386 39.00 15.67 -16.35
CA ILE A 386 38.77 16.46 -15.12
C ILE A 386 39.49 15.88 -13.90
N ARG A 387 39.61 14.56 -13.79
CA ARG A 387 40.37 13.87 -12.72
C ARG A 387 41.85 14.26 -12.69
N ASN A 388 42.43 14.51 -13.87
CA ASN A 388 43.83 14.90 -14.01
C ASN A 388 44.03 16.43 -14.07
N TYR A 389 42.96 17.23 -14.00
CA TYR A 389 43.02 18.69 -14.05
C TYR A 389 43.45 19.31 -12.70
N LYS A 390 44.61 19.98 -12.67
CA LYS A 390 45.23 20.51 -11.44
C LYS A 390 45.90 21.87 -11.69
N THR A 391 45.13 22.96 -11.61
CA THR A 391 45.62 24.34 -11.84
C THR A 391 45.23 25.32 -10.73
N SER A 392 44.00 25.27 -10.21
CA SER A 392 43.58 26.11 -9.07
C SER A 392 42.92 25.31 -7.94
N LYS A 393 42.91 25.89 -6.74
CA LYS A 393 42.34 25.26 -5.54
C LYS A 393 40.81 25.15 -5.61
N THR A 394 40.14 26.10 -6.26
CA THR A 394 38.68 26.06 -6.51
C THR A 394 38.35 24.99 -7.55
N ASP A 395 39.03 24.98 -8.71
CA ASP A 395 38.81 23.97 -9.76
C ASP A 395 38.96 22.54 -9.22
N PHE A 396 39.96 22.31 -8.37
CA PHE A 396 40.18 21.02 -7.70
C PHE A 396 39.01 20.63 -6.79
N ILE A 397 38.33 21.58 -6.13
CA ILE A 397 37.14 21.30 -5.32
C ILE A 397 35.94 20.97 -6.23
N HIS A 398 35.70 21.72 -7.31
CA HIS A 398 34.63 21.39 -8.27
C HIS A 398 34.84 20.02 -8.92
N ALA A 399 36.08 19.69 -9.33
CA ALA A 399 36.45 18.41 -9.91
C ALA A 399 36.21 17.23 -8.94
N ASN A 400 36.72 17.30 -7.70
CA ASN A 400 36.52 16.23 -6.72
C ASN A 400 35.06 16.08 -6.30
N ASN A 401 34.31 17.18 -6.14
CA ASN A 401 32.87 17.13 -5.85
C ASN A 401 32.09 16.51 -7.01
N CYS A 402 32.49 16.77 -8.26
CA CYS A 402 31.88 16.16 -9.45
C CYS A 402 32.17 14.67 -9.51
N LEU A 403 33.44 14.25 -9.39
CA LEU A 403 33.84 12.84 -9.42
C LEU A 403 33.17 12.05 -8.29
N SER A 404 33.10 12.62 -7.09
CA SER A 404 32.36 12.07 -5.95
C SER A 404 30.89 11.82 -6.30
N ARG A 405 30.19 12.79 -6.92
CA ARG A 405 28.78 12.65 -7.31
C ARG A 405 28.57 11.69 -8.48
N VAL A 406 29.48 11.65 -9.45
CA VAL A 406 29.40 10.73 -10.60
C VAL A 406 29.62 9.28 -10.17
N PHE A 407 30.54 9.02 -9.22
CA PHE A 407 30.93 7.65 -8.84
C PHE A 407 30.40 7.11 -7.50
N SER A 408 29.88 7.94 -6.60
CA SER A 408 29.28 7.43 -5.35
C SER A 408 27.94 6.74 -5.61
N PRO A 409 27.63 5.61 -4.93
CA PRO A 409 26.26 5.18 -4.73
C PRO A 409 25.42 6.36 -4.17
N SER A 410 24.16 6.46 -4.58
CA SER A 410 23.32 7.62 -4.28
C SER A 410 23.20 7.86 -2.76
N GLN A 411 23.56 9.05 -2.28
CA GLN A 411 23.57 9.37 -0.83
C GLN A 411 22.18 9.39 -0.18
N THR A 412 21.11 9.22 -0.96
CA THR A 412 19.76 8.87 -0.47
C THR A 412 19.68 7.49 0.21
N MET A 413 20.62 6.57 -0.02
CA MET A 413 20.62 5.23 0.58
C MET A 413 21.02 5.15 2.07
N LEU A 414 21.05 6.28 2.80
CA LEU A 414 21.34 6.26 4.24
C LEU A 414 20.15 5.81 5.13
N ASN A 415 18.97 5.55 4.54
CA ASN A 415 17.86 4.85 5.18
C ASN A 415 17.76 3.39 4.68
N ALA A 416 18.73 2.55 5.05
CA ALA A 416 18.57 1.10 4.92
C ALA A 416 17.47 0.60 5.88
N ASP A 417 16.61 -0.32 5.44
CA ASP A 417 15.55 -0.87 6.31
C ASP A 417 16.11 -1.88 7.33
N TYR A 418 16.64 -1.35 8.42
CA TYR A 418 17.06 -2.12 9.57
C TYR A 418 15.89 -2.91 10.21
N ARG A 419 14.62 -2.50 10.05
CA ARG A 419 13.47 -3.20 10.64
C ARG A 419 13.11 -4.45 9.85
N GLY A 420 13.03 -4.37 8.52
CA GLY A 420 12.89 -5.52 7.64
C GLY A 420 14.04 -6.50 7.82
N PHE A 421 15.29 -6.01 7.90
CA PHE A 421 16.45 -6.83 8.22
C PHE A 421 16.30 -7.58 9.56
N PHE A 422 16.00 -6.88 10.67
CA PHE A 422 15.86 -7.55 11.97
C PHE A 422 14.64 -8.47 12.04
N ARG A 423 13.51 -8.13 11.40
CA ARG A 423 12.35 -9.03 11.26
C ARG A 423 12.75 -10.34 10.58
N HIS A 424 13.46 -10.27 9.46
CA HIS A 424 13.92 -11.47 8.74
C HIS A 424 14.96 -12.26 9.56
N PHE A 425 15.99 -11.58 10.09
CA PHE A 425 17.08 -12.23 10.84
C PHE A 425 16.61 -12.94 12.12
N PHE A 426 15.56 -12.42 12.78
CA PHE A 426 14.96 -13.02 13.96
C PHE A 426 13.72 -13.88 13.67
N ARG A 427 13.51 -14.34 12.43
CA ARG A 427 12.58 -15.45 12.17
C ARG A 427 13.12 -16.76 12.74
N LYS A 428 12.24 -17.52 13.37
CA LYS A 428 12.51 -18.80 14.04
C LYS A 428 13.15 -19.87 13.13
N GLU A 429 12.86 -19.80 11.83
CA GLU A 429 13.38 -20.71 10.79
C GLU A 429 14.75 -20.29 10.25
N VAL A 430 15.13 -19.01 10.42
CA VAL A 430 16.33 -18.38 9.83
C VAL A 430 17.41 -18.13 10.89
N PHE A 431 17.00 -17.89 12.14
CA PHE A 431 17.89 -17.48 13.22
C PHE A 431 18.88 -18.59 13.63
N SER A 432 20.15 -18.22 13.77
CA SER A 432 21.21 -19.09 14.28
C SER A 432 22.07 -18.38 15.33
N GLU A 433 22.20 -19.00 16.50
CA GLU A 433 23.04 -18.53 17.61
C GLU A 433 24.53 -18.53 17.24
N GLY A 434 24.96 -19.42 16.34
CA GLY A 434 26.33 -19.45 15.83
C GLY A 434 26.65 -18.29 14.87
N SER A 435 25.68 -17.44 14.51
CA SER A 435 25.89 -16.38 13.53
C SER A 435 26.84 -15.28 14.05
N PRO A 436 27.71 -14.73 13.19
CA PRO A 436 28.58 -13.61 13.55
C PRO A 436 27.80 -12.33 13.82
N ILE A 437 26.56 -12.24 13.32
CA ILE A 437 25.64 -11.13 13.55
C ILE A 437 25.10 -11.20 14.99
N TRP A 438 24.57 -12.35 15.44
CA TRP A 438 24.14 -12.54 16.82
C TRP A 438 25.29 -12.32 17.81
N THR A 439 26.46 -12.89 17.52
CA THR A 439 27.70 -12.73 18.32
C THR A 439 28.13 -11.26 18.49
N ARG A 440 27.79 -10.38 17.53
CA ARG A 440 28.02 -8.93 17.64
C ARG A 440 26.88 -8.23 18.38
N LEU A 441 25.62 -8.57 18.10
CA LEU A 441 24.45 -7.95 18.73
C LEU A 441 24.41 -8.20 20.25
N VAL A 442 24.73 -9.41 20.73
CA VAL A 442 24.75 -9.74 22.16
C VAL A 442 25.79 -8.92 22.95
N ARG A 443 26.83 -8.40 22.30
CA ARG A 443 27.78 -7.46 22.92
C ARG A 443 27.16 -6.08 23.17
N SER A 444 26.16 -5.68 22.38
CA SER A 444 25.43 -4.42 22.55
C SER A 444 24.04 -4.66 23.14
N LYS A 445 24.01 -4.96 24.44
CA LYS A 445 22.76 -5.20 25.20
C LYS A 445 21.74 -4.07 25.05
N ALA A 446 22.20 -2.81 24.99
CA ALA A 446 21.33 -1.66 24.75
C ALA A 446 20.65 -1.71 23.37
N THR A 447 21.38 -2.05 22.30
CA THR A 447 20.80 -2.22 20.96
C THR A 447 19.75 -3.33 20.91
N LEU A 448 20.02 -4.46 21.57
CA LEU A 448 19.04 -5.55 21.67
C LEU A 448 17.79 -5.16 22.45
N VAL A 449 17.92 -4.42 23.56
CA VAL A 449 16.76 -3.88 24.30
C VAL A 449 15.92 -2.96 23.40
N THR A 450 16.54 -2.02 22.67
CA THR A 450 15.80 -1.14 21.73
C THR A 450 15.07 -1.92 20.64
N ILE A 451 15.68 -2.98 20.09
CA ILE A 451 15.06 -3.84 19.08
C ILE A 451 13.89 -4.65 19.69
N PHE A 452 14.09 -5.25 20.86
CA PHE A 452 13.10 -6.13 21.50
C PHE A 452 11.95 -5.38 22.19
N LEU A 453 12.10 -4.07 22.47
CA LEU A 453 11.00 -3.17 22.86
C LEU A 453 10.04 -2.82 21.71
N HIS A 454 10.20 -3.45 20.54
CA HIS A 454 9.24 -3.40 19.42
C HIS A 454 8.64 -4.79 19.13
N PRO A 455 7.96 -5.47 20.07
CA PRO A 455 7.46 -6.84 19.88
C PRO A 455 6.53 -7.00 18.68
N TRP A 456 5.80 -5.94 18.30
CA TRP A 456 4.94 -5.89 17.10
C TRP A 456 5.71 -5.97 15.77
N ALA A 457 7.05 -5.85 15.78
CA ALA A 457 7.88 -6.11 14.61
C ALA A 457 8.12 -7.60 14.37
N PHE A 458 7.80 -8.48 15.32
CA PHE A 458 8.10 -9.92 15.27
C PHE A 458 6.83 -10.77 15.15
N GLU A 459 6.97 -11.95 14.54
CA GLU A 459 5.86 -12.87 14.24
C GLU A 459 5.57 -13.84 15.42
N ASP A 460 6.60 -14.24 16.16
CA ASP A 460 6.51 -15.13 17.33
C ASP A 460 7.07 -14.42 18.59
N ILE A 461 6.17 -14.03 19.51
CA ILE A 461 6.51 -13.32 20.75
C ILE A 461 7.16 -14.26 21.79
N ASP A 462 6.84 -15.55 21.77
CA ASP A 462 7.44 -16.54 22.68
C ASP A 462 8.87 -16.89 22.23
N PHE A 463 9.11 -16.96 20.93
CA PHE A 463 10.46 -17.01 20.38
C PHE A 463 11.24 -15.73 20.72
N LEU A 464 10.64 -14.54 20.58
CA LEU A 464 11.26 -13.27 20.97
C LEU A 464 11.66 -13.24 22.45
N ALA A 465 10.81 -13.74 23.36
CA ALA A 465 11.14 -13.88 24.77
C ALA A 465 12.32 -14.85 25.00
N SER A 466 12.41 -15.94 24.24
CA SER A 466 13.56 -16.85 24.28
C SER A 466 14.86 -16.17 23.82
N LEU A 467 14.80 -15.27 22.82
CA LEU A 467 15.95 -14.48 22.37
C LEU A 467 16.40 -13.46 23.41
N VAL A 468 15.46 -12.78 24.09
CA VAL A 468 15.72 -11.86 25.21
C VAL A 468 16.46 -12.58 26.35
N HIS A 469 16.05 -13.82 26.67
CA HIS A 469 16.71 -14.67 27.67
C HIS A 469 18.12 -15.09 27.21
N ARG A 470 18.27 -15.59 25.97
CA ARG A 470 19.57 -15.97 25.38
C ARG A 470 20.57 -14.81 25.27
N ALA A 471 20.09 -13.59 25.08
CA ALA A 471 20.90 -12.36 25.11
C ALA A 471 21.32 -11.92 26.53
N GLY A 472 20.72 -12.51 27.58
CA GLY A 472 20.93 -12.12 28.96
C GLY A 472 20.48 -10.68 29.25
N VAL A 473 19.36 -10.23 28.67
CA VAL A 473 18.75 -8.90 28.90
C VAL A 473 17.35 -8.97 29.52
N GLN A 474 16.91 -10.15 29.98
CA GLN A 474 15.57 -10.40 30.50
C GLN A 474 15.15 -9.49 31.65
N VAL A 475 16.05 -9.22 32.61
CA VAL A 475 15.72 -8.41 33.80
C VAL A 475 15.48 -6.96 33.40
N GLN A 476 16.35 -6.42 32.54
CA GLN A 476 16.23 -5.08 31.99
C GLN A 476 14.94 -4.94 31.15
N MET A 477 14.61 -5.94 30.34
CA MET A 477 13.34 -5.96 29.59
C MET A 477 12.12 -6.01 30.51
N ILE A 478 12.11 -6.84 31.55
CA ILE A 478 11.02 -6.91 32.54
C ILE A 478 10.88 -5.59 33.31
N GLU A 479 11.96 -4.85 33.56
CA GLU A 479 11.87 -3.55 34.22
C GLU A 479 11.35 -2.45 33.30
N VAL A 480 11.75 -2.43 32.02
CA VAL A 480 11.38 -1.37 31.07
C VAL A 480 10.02 -1.60 30.39
N VAL A 481 9.57 -2.84 30.22
CA VAL A 481 8.33 -3.14 29.47
C VAL A 481 7.06 -2.58 30.13
N LEU A 482 6.95 -2.53 31.45
CA LEU A 482 5.78 -1.96 32.13
C LEU A 482 5.67 -0.44 31.90
N SER A 483 6.75 0.31 32.13
CA SER A 483 6.75 1.75 31.83
C SER A 483 6.66 2.05 30.33
N SER A 484 7.08 1.12 29.47
CA SER A 484 6.81 1.19 28.04
C SER A 484 5.33 1.05 27.71
N ILE A 485 4.55 0.26 28.47
CA ILE A 485 3.09 0.18 28.34
C ILE A 485 2.44 1.50 28.76
N GLU A 486 2.87 2.10 29.86
CA GLU A 486 2.33 3.39 30.36
C GLU A 486 2.55 4.51 29.33
N ILE A 487 3.77 4.64 28.82
CA ILE A 487 4.12 5.62 27.77
C ILE A 487 3.37 5.31 26.46
N MET A 488 3.31 4.04 26.04
CA MET A 488 2.66 3.66 24.78
C MET A 488 1.14 3.69 24.84
N TYR A 489 0.50 3.65 26.02
CA TYR A 489 -0.94 3.57 26.16
C TYR A 489 -1.67 4.75 25.50
N VAL A 490 -1.11 5.96 25.65
CA VAL A 490 -1.60 7.21 25.03
C VAL A 490 -1.50 7.18 23.49
N HIS A 491 -0.56 6.42 22.93
CA HIS A 491 -0.24 6.43 21.50
C HIS A 491 -0.72 5.17 20.73
N SER A 492 -0.85 4.02 21.40
CA SER A 492 -1.30 2.75 20.79
C SER A 492 -1.59 1.67 21.85
N ARG A 493 -2.88 1.41 22.05
CA ARG A 493 -3.35 0.24 22.83
C ARG A 493 -2.91 -1.11 22.21
N HIS A 494 -2.77 -1.23 20.88
CA HIS A 494 -2.31 -2.48 20.25
C HIS A 494 -0.83 -2.78 20.56
N LYS A 495 0.04 -1.76 20.63
CA LYS A 495 1.45 -1.94 21.03
C LYS A 495 1.56 -2.32 22.51
N CYS A 496 0.67 -1.80 23.35
CA CYS A 496 0.57 -2.19 24.76
C CYS A 496 0.17 -3.67 24.94
N ILE A 497 -0.77 -4.18 24.14
CA ILE A 497 -1.11 -5.61 24.13
C ILE A 497 0.10 -6.47 23.70
N ALA A 498 0.85 -6.06 22.69
CA ALA A 498 2.06 -6.77 22.26
C ALA A 498 3.17 -6.75 23.35
N LEU A 499 3.35 -5.63 24.04
CA LEU A 499 4.24 -5.50 25.20
C LEU A 499 3.77 -6.35 26.38
N GLY A 500 2.47 -6.40 26.68
CA GLY A 500 1.90 -7.25 27.73
C GLY A 500 2.06 -8.75 27.43
N ARG A 501 1.89 -9.16 26.17
CA ARG A 501 2.19 -10.53 25.73
C ARG A 501 3.69 -10.87 25.89
N LEU A 502 4.58 -9.95 25.53
CA LEU A 502 6.02 -10.12 25.78
C LEU A 502 6.34 -10.21 27.28
N TYR A 503 5.71 -9.37 28.11
CA TYR A 503 5.87 -9.42 29.57
C TYR A 503 5.46 -10.78 30.15
N SER A 504 4.31 -11.29 29.73
CA SER A 504 3.78 -12.62 30.09
C SER A 504 4.78 -13.73 29.71
N SER A 505 5.28 -13.73 28.47
CA SER A 505 6.29 -14.70 28.01
C SER A 505 7.63 -14.58 28.74
N LEU A 506 8.06 -13.37 29.14
CA LEU A 506 9.29 -13.16 29.91
C LEU A 506 9.16 -13.61 31.38
N MET A 507 7.97 -13.44 31.98
CA MET A 507 7.70 -13.92 33.34
C MET A 507 7.88 -15.44 33.46
N LEU A 508 7.48 -16.22 32.43
CA LEU A 508 7.68 -17.68 32.41
C LEU A 508 9.15 -18.11 32.45
N LEU A 509 10.08 -17.23 32.09
CA LEU A 509 11.53 -17.47 32.12
C LEU A 509 12.19 -17.00 33.42
N GLU A 510 11.40 -16.43 34.34
CA GLU A 510 11.78 -16.10 35.71
C GLU A 510 11.27 -17.15 36.71
N ARG A 511 11.90 -17.19 37.89
CA ARG A 511 11.54 -18.16 38.93
C ARG A 511 10.16 -17.88 39.54
N LYS A 512 9.43 -18.95 39.87
CA LYS A 512 8.06 -18.88 40.42
C LYS A 512 7.90 -17.97 41.64
N ASP A 513 8.91 -17.90 42.52
CA ASP A 513 8.93 -17.04 43.70
C ASP A 513 8.80 -15.54 43.38
N LYS A 514 9.20 -15.11 42.17
CA LYS A 514 9.09 -13.72 41.73
C LYS A 514 7.73 -13.38 41.12
N TRP A 515 6.97 -14.36 40.66
CA TRP A 515 5.76 -14.12 39.85
C TRP A 515 4.72 -13.23 40.56
N PRO A 516 4.38 -13.42 41.85
CA PRO A 516 3.43 -12.53 42.53
C PRO A 516 3.89 -11.07 42.50
N ARG A 517 5.16 -10.81 42.81
CA ARG A 517 5.75 -9.45 42.78
C ARG A 517 5.73 -8.82 41.38
N LEU A 518 5.75 -9.60 40.31
CA LEU A 518 5.66 -9.10 38.93
C LEU A 518 4.20 -8.84 38.52
N ILE A 519 3.26 -9.68 38.95
CA ILE A 519 1.82 -9.46 38.78
C ILE A 519 1.39 -8.20 39.56
N ASP A 520 1.83 -8.07 40.81
CA ASP A 520 1.57 -6.91 41.68
C ASP A 520 2.16 -5.59 41.15
N LYS A 521 3.14 -5.64 40.24
CA LYS A 521 3.60 -4.46 39.48
C LYS A 521 2.61 -4.11 38.35
N ALA A 522 2.07 -5.09 37.64
CA ALA A 522 1.10 -4.86 36.57
C ALA A 522 -0.22 -4.25 37.09
N PHE A 523 -0.67 -4.63 38.30
CA PHE A 523 -1.80 -3.96 38.97
C PHE A 523 -1.56 -2.47 39.24
N ARG A 524 -0.30 -2.01 39.33
CA ARG A 524 0.06 -0.61 39.63
C ARG A 524 0.17 0.29 38.40
N LEU A 525 0.04 -0.24 37.18
CA LEU A 525 0.17 0.53 35.93
C LEU A 525 -0.72 1.80 35.94
N GLU A 526 -0.18 2.95 35.53
CA GLU A 526 -0.91 4.22 35.47
C GLU A 526 -1.73 4.35 34.16
N ILE A 527 -2.65 3.39 33.96
CA ILE A 527 -3.54 3.26 32.79
C ILE A 527 -4.97 2.93 33.22
N ASP A 528 -5.95 3.05 32.30
CA ASP A 528 -7.37 2.83 32.59
C ASP A 528 -7.66 1.43 33.16
N THR A 529 -8.59 1.34 34.12
CA THR A 529 -8.84 0.12 34.91
C THR A 529 -9.30 -1.06 34.06
N CYS A 530 -10.21 -0.84 33.10
CA CYS A 530 -10.61 -1.86 32.13
C CYS A 530 -9.40 -2.41 31.35
N PHE A 531 -8.59 -1.56 30.73
CA PHE A 531 -7.45 -1.97 29.93
C PHE A 531 -6.31 -2.57 30.79
N LYS A 532 -6.10 -2.07 32.00
CA LYS A 532 -5.24 -2.69 33.03
C LYS A 532 -5.67 -4.12 33.30
N CYS A 533 -6.95 -4.37 33.52
CA CYS A 533 -7.46 -5.72 33.78
C CYS A 533 -7.44 -6.61 32.51
N LYS A 534 -7.61 -6.05 31.30
CA LYS A 534 -7.29 -6.75 30.03
C LYS A 534 -5.82 -7.18 29.97
N ILE A 535 -4.86 -6.33 30.34
CA ILE A 535 -3.43 -6.68 30.42
C ILE A 535 -3.19 -7.77 31.48
N ILE A 536 -3.77 -7.65 32.68
CA ILE A 536 -3.59 -8.64 33.76
C ILE A 536 -4.11 -10.03 33.35
N ILE A 537 -5.27 -10.12 32.68
CA ILE A 537 -5.77 -11.40 32.17
C ILE A 537 -4.79 -12.00 31.14
N ILE A 538 -4.21 -11.19 30.25
CA ILE A 538 -3.17 -11.63 29.29
C ILE A 538 -1.89 -12.12 29.99
N LEU A 539 -1.54 -11.57 31.17
CA LEU A 539 -0.45 -12.11 31.99
C LEU A 539 -0.82 -13.47 32.58
N LEU A 540 -1.98 -13.55 33.23
CA LEU A 540 -2.42 -14.75 33.96
C LEU A 540 -2.73 -15.93 33.03
N GLN A 541 -3.26 -15.70 31.82
CA GLN A 541 -3.58 -16.76 30.84
C GLN A 541 -2.42 -17.71 30.50
N LYS A 542 -1.15 -17.28 30.68
CA LYS A 542 0.03 -18.13 30.48
C LYS A 542 0.57 -18.77 31.76
N MET A 543 0.08 -18.36 32.94
CA MET A 543 0.58 -18.87 34.23
C MET A 543 -0.04 -20.23 34.57
N PRO A 544 0.60 -21.04 35.44
CA PRO A 544 -0.01 -22.23 36.03
C PRO A 544 -1.33 -21.94 36.78
N ILE A 545 -2.26 -22.90 36.76
CA ILE A 545 -3.64 -22.76 37.28
C ILE A 545 -3.67 -22.38 38.77
N ASP A 546 -2.69 -22.81 39.56
CA ASP A 546 -2.49 -22.40 40.96
C ASP A 546 -2.36 -20.87 41.12
N ILE A 547 -1.59 -20.23 40.24
CA ILE A 547 -1.39 -18.77 40.23
C ILE A 547 -2.61 -18.06 39.65
N GLN A 548 -3.24 -18.62 38.60
CA GLN A 548 -4.45 -18.04 38.04
C GLN A 548 -5.59 -18.00 39.07
N ARG A 549 -5.78 -19.09 39.83
CA ARG A 549 -6.77 -19.18 40.92
C ARG A 549 -6.44 -18.29 42.12
N GLN A 550 -5.15 -18.06 42.42
CA GLN A 550 -4.74 -17.10 43.46
C GLN A 550 -5.21 -15.67 43.14
N TYR A 551 -5.08 -15.23 41.89
CA TYR A 551 -5.43 -13.87 41.48
C TYR A 551 -6.88 -13.72 40.99
N PHE A 552 -7.59 -14.82 40.70
CA PHE A 552 -8.98 -14.81 40.22
C PHE A 552 -9.94 -13.90 41.01
N PRO A 553 -9.97 -13.89 42.37
CA PRO A 553 -10.89 -13.01 43.11
C PRO A 553 -10.61 -11.52 42.89
N ILE A 554 -9.35 -11.15 42.68
CA ILE A 554 -8.91 -9.76 42.46
C ILE A 554 -9.27 -9.32 41.04
N VAL A 555 -9.06 -10.20 40.05
CA VAL A 555 -9.49 -9.95 38.66
C VAL A 555 -11.01 -9.85 38.60
N ARG A 556 -11.75 -10.76 39.24
CA ARG A 556 -13.21 -10.73 39.31
C ARG A 556 -13.71 -9.40 39.88
N ALA A 557 -13.20 -8.96 41.03
CA ALA A 557 -13.59 -7.68 41.63
C ALA A 557 -13.31 -6.47 40.71
N CYS A 558 -12.26 -6.52 39.86
CA CYS A 558 -12.04 -5.51 38.83
C CYS A 558 -13.11 -5.57 37.72
N VAL A 559 -13.36 -6.76 37.17
CA VAL A 559 -14.31 -6.96 36.06
C VAL A 559 -15.75 -6.64 36.48
N ASP A 560 -16.14 -7.01 37.70
CA ASP A 560 -17.44 -6.71 38.31
C ASP A 560 -17.63 -5.19 38.54
N SER A 561 -16.53 -4.42 38.63
CA SER A 561 -16.56 -2.94 38.78
C SER A 561 -16.55 -2.15 37.46
N GLU A 562 -16.37 -2.83 36.32
CA GLU A 562 -16.21 -2.20 35.01
C GLU A 562 -17.36 -2.57 34.06
N ASP A 563 -17.98 -1.57 33.42
CA ASP A 563 -19.04 -1.78 32.43
C ASP A 563 -18.44 -1.94 31.01
N SER A 564 -17.81 -3.09 30.76
CA SER A 564 -17.17 -3.38 29.48
C SER A 564 -17.40 -4.83 29.03
N LEU A 565 -18.24 -4.99 28.00
CA LEU A 565 -18.57 -6.29 27.40
C LEU A 565 -17.31 -7.06 26.95
N ASP A 566 -16.37 -6.39 26.25
CA ASP A 566 -15.06 -6.94 25.89
C ASP A 566 -14.33 -7.60 27.08
N LEU A 567 -14.35 -6.93 28.24
CA LEU A 567 -13.62 -7.36 29.43
C LEU A 567 -14.34 -8.55 30.08
N ARG A 568 -15.68 -8.56 30.08
CA ARG A 568 -16.49 -9.69 30.55
C ARG A 568 -16.32 -10.92 29.65
N ILE A 569 -16.27 -10.76 28.33
CA ILE A 569 -15.94 -11.85 27.38
C ILE A 569 -14.52 -12.38 27.62
N LEU A 570 -13.52 -11.49 27.70
CA LEU A 570 -12.14 -11.88 27.98
C LEU A 570 -11.99 -12.58 29.34
N PHE A 571 -12.80 -12.18 30.33
CA PHE A 571 -12.86 -12.81 31.64
C PHE A 571 -13.61 -14.14 31.63
N SER A 572 -14.68 -14.31 30.84
CA SER A 572 -15.37 -15.60 30.66
C SER A 572 -14.41 -16.66 30.12
N ASN A 573 -13.69 -16.34 29.05
CA ASN A 573 -12.64 -17.19 28.46
C ASN A 573 -11.50 -17.51 29.47
N PHE A 574 -11.28 -16.66 30.47
CA PHE A 574 -10.33 -16.90 31.57
C PHE A 574 -10.92 -17.77 32.69
N CYS A 575 -12.22 -17.66 32.98
CA CYS A 575 -12.93 -18.55 33.90
C CYS A 575 -12.93 -20.00 33.37
N GLU A 576 -13.23 -20.18 32.08
CA GLU A 576 -13.16 -21.46 31.39
C GLU A 576 -11.76 -22.08 31.50
N SER A 577 -10.70 -21.31 31.25
CA SER A 577 -9.32 -21.83 31.24
C SER A 577 -8.79 -22.28 32.61
N ILE A 578 -9.43 -21.85 33.72
CA ILE A 578 -9.14 -22.32 35.08
C ILE A 578 -10.15 -23.35 35.61
N GLY A 579 -11.18 -23.71 34.83
CA GLY A 579 -12.26 -24.59 35.26
C GLY A 579 -13.09 -24.00 36.41
N VAL A 580 -13.54 -22.75 36.24
CA VAL A 580 -14.46 -22.05 37.15
C VAL A 580 -15.64 -21.53 36.33
N GLU A 581 -16.86 -21.63 36.84
CA GLU A 581 -18.06 -21.13 36.16
C GLU A 581 -17.99 -19.60 36.00
N PRO A 582 -18.20 -19.05 34.79
CA PRO A 582 -18.19 -17.61 34.56
C PRO A 582 -19.37 -16.95 35.30
N PRO A 583 -19.16 -15.82 35.99
CA PRO A 583 -20.14 -15.31 36.94
C PRO A 583 -21.26 -14.52 36.26
N GLY A 584 -22.41 -15.17 36.05
CA GLY A 584 -23.66 -14.45 35.71
C GLY A 584 -23.54 -13.54 34.48
N VAL A 585 -22.68 -13.91 33.53
CA VAL A 585 -22.88 -13.47 32.16
C VAL A 585 -24.17 -14.17 31.74
N ASP A 586 -25.26 -13.41 31.65
CA ASP A 586 -26.42 -13.86 30.88
C ASP A 586 -25.96 -13.94 29.43
N TYR A 587 -25.42 -15.11 29.10
CA TYR A 587 -25.65 -15.71 27.80
C TYR A 587 -27.18 -15.90 27.71
N GLU A 588 -27.91 -14.82 27.38
CA GLU A 588 -28.97 -14.92 26.36
C GLU A 588 -28.24 -15.44 25.13
N ASP A 589 -28.12 -16.76 25.11
CA ASP A 589 -26.99 -17.41 24.48
C ASP A 589 -27.23 -17.35 22.98
N SER A 590 -26.43 -16.59 22.22
CA SER A 590 -26.63 -16.54 20.76
C SER A 590 -26.41 -17.92 20.13
N PHE A 591 -25.90 -18.91 20.88
CA PHE A 591 -25.83 -20.31 20.52
C PHE A 591 -27.04 -21.14 20.99
N ASP A 592 -27.60 -20.88 22.19
CA ASP A 592 -28.74 -21.64 22.73
C ASP A 592 -30.12 -21.03 22.38
N GLU A 593 -30.21 -19.73 22.05
CA GLU A 593 -31.29 -19.20 21.20
C GLU A 593 -31.25 -19.85 19.82
N GLU A 594 -30.07 -19.97 19.19
CA GLU A 594 -29.93 -20.60 17.88
C GLU A 594 -30.27 -22.11 17.95
N LEU A 595 -29.88 -22.81 19.03
CA LEU A 595 -30.24 -24.21 19.28
C LEU A 595 -31.72 -24.41 19.65
N ASN A 596 -32.36 -23.50 20.39
CA ASN A 596 -33.79 -23.57 20.67
C ASN A 596 -34.64 -23.13 19.46
N PHE A 597 -34.14 -22.21 18.62
CA PHE A 597 -34.69 -21.92 17.31
C PHE A 597 -34.61 -23.16 16.40
N ILE A 598 -33.47 -23.85 16.34
CA ILE A 598 -33.31 -25.14 15.64
C ILE A 598 -34.26 -26.21 16.20
N ARG A 599 -34.45 -26.30 17.53
CA ARG A 599 -35.40 -27.25 18.17
C ARG A 599 -36.86 -26.88 17.90
N SER A 600 -37.20 -25.62 17.70
CA SER A 600 -38.56 -25.18 17.31
C SER A 600 -38.93 -25.53 15.85
N TYR A 601 -37.96 -26.03 15.07
CA TYR A 601 -38.12 -26.51 13.70
C TYR A 601 -37.99 -28.04 13.57
N ALA A 602 -38.11 -28.79 14.68
CA ALA A 602 -38.09 -30.26 14.76
C ALA A 602 -39.37 -30.83 15.38
#